data_AF-A0A2N1TJG0-F1
#
_entry.id   AF-A0A2N1TJG0-F1
#
_cell.length_a   1.000
_cell.length_b   1.000
_cell.length_c   1.000
_cell.angle_alpha   90.00
_cell.angle_beta   90.00
_cell.angle_gamma   90.00
#
_symmetry.space_group_name_H-M   'P 1'
#
loop_
_entity.id
_entity.type
_entity.pdbx_description
1 polymer ?
#
loop_
_entity_poly.entity_id
_entity_poly.type
_entity_poly.pdbx_seq_one_letter_code
_entity_poly.pdbx_strand_id
1 'polypeptide(L)'
;MSKSFWFLLAMFAVVLIVPVSAQPAGPGDPAFRGENAPEQGQGFQGQRPGPMGQPGHGMRPGMKPGMRPQGPGMGPQGGSEQGQGFPPHEGGLQKGFDPEMQKMMERHNSAMAMAEAHKQLSYVYEKQGKIDEAASELKNILVLMSTEAKPGKNPERERQMISGKLVPVYHEIARLYLQNDRIADAEKIINEGVEKFSTDDPAAASRLLLHLGEIYKNSNDLDKAAVNYKRVIEMNQKVLDKK
;
A
#
# COMPACT_ATOMS: atom_id res chain seq x y z
N MET A 1 -50.60 -6.29 -19.38
CA MET A 1 -50.61 -7.76 -19.12
C MET A 1 -49.75 -8.44 -20.17
N SER A 2 -48.50 -8.74 -19.85
CA SER A 2 -47.58 -9.48 -20.70
C SER A 2 -46.94 -10.61 -19.90
N LYS A 3 -46.88 -11.76 -20.54
CA LYS A 3 -46.51 -13.08 -20.03
C LYS A 3 -44.98 -13.19 -19.88
N SER A 4 -44.58 -14.27 -19.19
CA SER A 4 -43.25 -14.92 -19.25
C SER A 4 -42.27 -14.58 -18.12
N PHE A 5 -42.45 -15.23 -16.96
CA PHE A 5 -41.40 -15.39 -15.95
C PHE A 5 -41.45 -16.82 -15.39
N TRP A 6 -40.77 -17.74 -16.06
CA TRP A 6 -40.53 -19.12 -15.61
C TRP A 6 -39.18 -19.57 -16.14
N PHE A 7 -38.15 -19.62 -15.27
CA PHE A 7 -36.98 -20.50 -15.37
C PHE A 7 -36.44 -20.64 -13.94
N LEU A 8 -36.82 -21.70 -13.22
CA LEU A 8 -36.15 -23.01 -13.09
C LEU A 8 -34.90 -22.97 -12.19
N LEU A 9 -35.18 -23.29 -10.92
CA LEU A 9 -34.24 -23.70 -9.87
C LEU A 9 -33.80 -25.14 -10.17
N ALA A 10 -32.51 -25.36 -10.48
CA ALA A 10 -31.94 -26.70 -10.62
C ALA A 10 -31.04 -27.00 -9.41
N MET A 11 -31.61 -27.70 -8.43
CA MET A 11 -30.89 -28.38 -7.35
C MET A 11 -30.22 -29.64 -7.91
N PHE A 12 -28.89 -29.70 -7.89
CA PHE A 12 -28.17 -30.97 -8.06
C PHE A 12 -27.83 -31.55 -6.69
N ALA A 13 -28.62 -32.53 -6.27
CA ALA A 13 -28.22 -33.50 -5.26
C ALA A 13 -27.53 -34.67 -5.98
N VAL A 14 -26.23 -34.85 -5.76
CA VAL A 14 -25.54 -36.09 -6.12
C VAL A 14 -25.21 -36.81 -4.82
N VAL A 15 -26.02 -37.83 -4.53
CA VAL A 15 -25.73 -38.86 -3.54
C VAL A 15 -24.91 -39.93 -4.25
N LEU A 16 -23.66 -40.13 -3.82
CA LEU A 16 -22.90 -41.34 -4.14
C LEU A 16 -22.58 -42.05 -2.82
N ILE A 17 -22.99 -43.32 -2.79
CA ILE A 17 -22.92 -44.22 -1.64
C ILE A 17 -21.95 -45.37 -1.99
N VAL A 18 -21.03 -45.62 -1.04
CA VAL A 18 -20.15 -46.78 -0.72
C VAL A 18 -19.01 -47.23 -1.68
N PRO A 19 -17.93 -47.91 -1.19
CA PRO A 19 -17.82 -48.68 0.06
C PRO A 19 -16.64 -48.39 1.03
N VAL A 20 -16.97 -48.62 2.29
CA VAL A 20 -16.06 -48.87 3.42
C VAL A 20 -15.30 -50.17 3.16
N SER A 21 -13.97 -50.12 3.21
CA SER A 21 -13.13 -51.30 3.42
C SER A 21 -12.04 -50.96 4.44
N ALA A 22 -11.78 -51.94 5.29
CA ALA A 22 -11.19 -51.81 6.61
C ALA A 22 -9.67 -51.56 6.59
N GLN A 23 -9.22 -50.72 7.51
CA GLN A 23 -7.84 -50.72 8.02
C GLN A 23 -7.63 -51.95 8.94
N PRO A 24 -6.45 -52.57 8.91
CA PRO A 24 -5.87 -53.15 10.11
C PRO A 24 -4.81 -52.23 10.72
N ALA A 25 -4.84 -52.15 12.05
CA ALA A 25 -3.86 -51.48 12.92
C ALA A 25 -2.47 -52.18 12.89
N GLY A 26 -1.40 -51.40 13.13
CA GLY A 26 0.01 -51.83 13.25
C GLY A 26 0.32 -52.57 14.56
N PRO A 27 1.49 -52.38 15.22
CA PRO A 27 2.80 -51.88 14.79
C PRO A 27 3.91 -52.96 14.95
N GLY A 28 5.07 -52.76 14.32
CA GLY A 28 6.24 -53.64 14.47
C GLY A 28 7.52 -52.92 14.08
N ASP A 29 8.34 -52.68 15.10
CA ASP A 29 9.53 -51.81 15.17
C ASP A 29 10.82 -52.52 14.64
N PRO A 30 12.01 -51.88 14.68
CA PRO A 30 12.94 -51.84 13.56
C PRO A 30 14.23 -52.66 13.77
N ALA A 31 14.91 -52.98 12.67
CA ALA A 31 16.37 -53.09 12.60
C ALA A 31 16.79 -53.46 11.17
N PHE A 32 17.54 -52.61 10.48
CA PHE A 32 18.88 -53.00 10.04
C PHE A 32 19.72 -51.77 9.72
N ARG A 33 20.86 -51.77 10.38
CA ARG A 33 21.96 -50.82 10.41
C ARG A 33 22.95 -51.18 9.31
N GLY A 34 23.60 -50.17 8.75
CA GLY A 34 24.73 -50.30 7.82
C GLY A 34 25.00 -48.94 7.20
N GLU A 35 25.64 -48.01 7.90
CA GLU A 35 27.12 -47.86 7.92
C GLU A 35 27.71 -47.98 6.52
N ASN A 36 27.99 -46.82 5.89
CA ASN A 36 29.28 -46.49 5.28
C ASN A 36 29.23 -45.13 4.55
N ALA A 37 29.66 -44.09 5.26
CA ALA A 37 30.53 -43.05 4.70
C ALA A 37 31.84 -43.16 5.52
N PRO A 38 33.03 -43.02 4.91
CA PRO A 38 33.59 -41.68 4.78
C PRO A 38 34.53 -41.47 3.56
N GLU A 39 34.81 -40.19 3.29
CA GLU A 39 36.14 -39.58 3.04
C GLU A 39 36.01 -38.36 2.10
N GLN A 40 36.28 -37.14 2.60
CA GLN A 40 37.53 -36.37 2.43
C GLN A 40 37.84 -36.07 0.95
N GLY A 41 38.05 -34.86 0.46
CA GLY A 41 38.34 -33.54 1.02
C GLY A 41 38.61 -32.57 -0.15
N GLN A 42 39.30 -31.46 0.12
CA GLN A 42 39.66 -30.33 -0.77
C GLN A 42 38.53 -29.28 -0.87
N GLY A 43 38.63 -28.04 -0.38
CA GLY A 43 39.78 -27.20 -0.11
C GLY A 43 39.89 -26.13 -1.19
N PHE A 44 39.24 -24.97 -1.01
CA PHE A 44 39.61 -23.72 -1.69
C PHE A 44 39.25 -22.51 -0.83
N GLN A 45 40.29 -21.84 -0.37
CA GLN A 45 40.29 -20.47 0.13
C GLN A 45 40.02 -19.51 -1.04
N GLY A 46 39.33 -18.40 -0.81
CA GLY A 46 39.33 -17.32 -1.80
C GLY A 46 38.26 -16.25 -1.67
N GLN A 47 38.54 -15.25 -0.84
CA GLN A 47 38.24 -13.83 -1.06
C GLN A 47 36.78 -13.33 -1.02
N ARG A 48 36.46 -12.66 0.09
CA ARG A 48 35.40 -11.65 0.21
C ARG A 48 35.85 -10.34 -0.46
N PRO A 49 35.01 -9.68 -1.29
CA PRO A 49 35.17 -8.26 -1.57
C PRO A 49 34.48 -7.42 -0.48
N GLY A 50 35.24 -6.50 0.12
CA GLY A 50 34.75 -5.52 1.08
C GLY A 50 33.91 -4.39 0.44
N PRO A 51 33.27 -3.54 1.26
CA PRO A 51 32.32 -2.53 0.80
C PRO A 51 33.00 -1.34 0.12
N MET A 52 32.47 -0.92 -1.04
CA MET A 52 32.88 0.28 -1.76
C MET A 52 32.53 1.54 -0.97
N GLY A 53 33.52 2.45 -0.91
CA GLY A 53 33.49 3.68 -0.15
C GLY A 53 32.56 4.77 -0.68
N GLN A 54 32.12 5.60 0.25
CA GLN A 54 31.42 6.86 0.01
C GLN A 54 32.38 7.93 -0.52
N PRO A 55 31.97 8.82 -1.45
CA PRO A 55 32.75 10.00 -1.80
C PRO A 55 32.56 11.11 -0.75
N GLY A 56 33.62 11.43 -0.03
CA GLY A 56 33.68 12.55 0.91
C GLY A 56 33.53 13.90 0.19
N HIS A 57 32.71 14.78 0.76
CA HIS A 57 32.64 16.19 0.39
C HIS A 57 33.75 16.96 1.12
N GLY A 58 34.72 17.43 0.36
CA GLY A 58 35.85 18.24 0.84
C GLY A 58 35.38 19.60 1.33
N MET A 59 35.64 19.87 2.60
CA MET A 59 35.60 21.23 3.17
C MET A 59 36.81 22.03 2.67
N ARG A 60 36.55 23.21 2.10
CA ARG A 60 37.58 24.23 1.81
C ARG A 60 37.82 25.10 3.05
N PRO A 61 39.05 25.22 3.57
CA PRO A 61 39.39 26.19 4.61
C PRO A 61 39.99 27.46 4.00
N GLY A 62 39.54 28.64 4.47
CA GLY A 62 40.35 29.86 4.40
C GLY A 62 39.60 31.13 4.02
N MET A 63 39.02 31.82 5.01
CA MET A 63 38.90 33.28 4.97
C MET A 63 39.24 33.85 6.35
N LYS A 64 40.28 34.69 6.37
CA LYS A 64 40.80 35.40 7.56
C LYS A 64 39.89 36.60 7.89
N PRO A 65 39.80 37.01 9.17
CA PRO A 65 39.04 38.18 9.59
C PRO A 65 39.91 39.44 9.66
N GLY A 66 39.31 40.58 9.29
CA GLY A 66 39.78 41.91 9.67
C GLY A 66 40.14 42.80 8.49
N MET A 67 39.38 43.88 8.32
CA MET A 67 39.86 45.25 8.07
C MET A 67 38.67 46.21 7.89
N ARG A 68 38.48 47.11 8.86
CA ARG A 68 37.98 48.47 8.64
C ARG A 68 39.21 49.38 8.52
N PRO A 69 39.15 50.47 7.75
CA PRO A 69 39.11 51.78 8.42
C PRO A 69 38.23 52.86 7.74
N GLN A 70 38.00 53.91 8.54
CA GLN A 70 37.24 55.17 8.35
C GLN A 70 37.75 56.01 7.16
N GLY A 71 36.91 56.70 6.36
CA GLY A 71 36.29 58.05 6.54
C GLY A 71 36.60 58.92 5.29
N PRO A 72 36.17 60.20 5.11
CA PRO A 72 35.22 61.06 5.87
C PRO A 72 34.15 61.82 5.01
N GLY A 73 33.05 62.24 5.67
CA GLY A 73 32.39 63.56 5.57
C GLY A 73 31.66 64.04 4.29
N MET A 74 30.36 64.38 4.41
CA MET A 74 29.79 65.72 4.11
C MET A 74 28.25 65.75 4.27
N GLY A 75 27.77 66.59 5.21
CA GLY A 75 26.61 67.51 5.03
C GLY A 75 25.16 67.01 5.08
N PRO A 76 24.24 67.69 5.81
CA PRO A 76 22.80 67.45 5.77
C PRO A 76 22.06 68.45 4.86
N GLN A 77 21.21 67.94 3.98
CA GLN A 77 20.10 68.66 3.32
C GLN A 77 18.93 67.66 3.32
N GLY A 78 17.79 67.90 3.97
CA GLY A 78 17.00 69.13 3.93
C GLY A 78 16.11 69.10 2.69
N GLY A 79 15.04 68.29 2.71
CA GLY A 79 14.15 68.09 1.57
C GLY A 79 12.88 67.32 1.92
N SER A 80 11.86 68.08 2.35
CA SER A 80 10.42 67.93 2.12
C SER A 80 9.84 66.57 1.67
N GLU A 81 8.90 66.08 2.49
CA GLU A 81 7.55 65.68 2.08
C GLU A 81 7.38 64.91 0.77
N GLN A 82 7.25 63.59 0.89
CA GLN A 82 6.05 62.85 0.47
C GLN A 82 6.27 61.40 0.90
N GLY A 83 5.95 61.14 2.17
CA GLY A 83 5.65 59.78 2.59
C GLY A 83 4.42 59.37 1.80
N GLN A 84 4.60 58.63 0.71
CA GLN A 84 3.56 57.74 0.22
C GLN A 84 3.27 56.80 1.37
N GLY A 85 2.25 57.16 2.15
CA GLY A 85 1.62 56.26 3.09
C GLY A 85 1.20 55.06 2.28
N PHE A 86 1.99 53.99 2.36
CA PHE A 86 1.41 52.67 2.19
C PHE A 86 0.20 52.67 3.12
N PRO A 87 -1.02 52.45 2.62
CA PRO A 87 -2.12 52.18 3.52
C PRO A 87 -1.62 51.08 4.47
N PRO A 88 -1.94 51.14 5.77
CA PRO A 88 -1.71 49.96 6.60
C PRO A 88 -2.30 48.81 5.79
N HIS A 89 -1.47 47.79 5.51
CA HIS A 89 -2.00 46.51 5.09
C HIS A 89 -2.84 46.02 6.27
N GLU A 90 -4.05 46.56 6.39
CA GLU A 90 -5.15 45.96 7.12
C GLU A 90 -5.18 44.55 6.59
N GLY A 91 -4.82 43.62 7.47
CA GLY A 91 -4.64 42.21 7.18
C GLY A 91 -5.74 41.76 6.25
N GLY A 92 -5.39 41.68 4.97
CA GLY A 92 -6.32 41.46 3.89
C GLY A 92 -6.84 40.06 4.05
N LEU A 93 -7.94 39.96 4.78
CA LEU A 93 -8.83 38.81 4.86
C LEU A 93 -8.05 37.50 4.88
N GLN A 94 -7.50 37.17 6.05
CA GLN A 94 -7.71 35.83 6.55
C GLN A 94 -9.23 35.67 6.67
N LYS A 95 -9.90 35.46 5.53
CA LYS A 95 -11.27 34.99 5.45
C LYS A 95 -11.13 33.59 5.99
N GLY A 96 -11.15 33.49 7.32
CA GLY A 96 -11.05 32.23 8.03
C GLY A 96 -11.99 31.28 7.33
N PHE A 97 -11.49 30.09 7.02
CA PHE A 97 -12.36 29.04 6.52
C PHE A 97 -13.61 29.01 7.39
N ASP A 98 -14.77 28.92 6.76
CA ASP A 98 -16.04 28.69 7.46
C ASP A 98 -15.81 27.65 8.58
N PRO A 99 -16.23 27.88 9.83
CA PRO A 99 -15.93 26.99 10.94
C PRO A 99 -16.23 25.52 10.66
N GLU A 100 -17.24 25.23 9.83
CA GLU A 100 -17.53 23.87 9.38
C GLU A 100 -16.42 23.30 8.48
N MET A 101 -15.91 24.09 7.53
CA MET A 101 -14.80 23.72 6.66
C MET A 101 -13.49 23.55 7.45
N GLN A 102 -13.24 24.40 8.44
CA GLN A 102 -12.08 24.25 9.33
C GLN A 102 -12.16 22.93 10.10
N LYS A 103 -13.30 22.63 10.71
CA LYS A 103 -13.55 21.36 11.41
C LYS A 103 -13.40 20.15 10.47
N MET A 104 -13.84 20.26 9.22
CA MET A 104 -13.67 19.22 8.21
C MET A 104 -12.20 18.97 7.89
N MET A 105 -11.41 20.04 7.70
CA MET A 105 -9.97 19.93 7.45
C MET A 105 -9.23 19.35 8.65
N GLU A 106 -9.53 19.80 9.87
CA GLU A 106 -8.93 19.24 11.09
C GLU A 106 -9.24 17.76 11.23
N ARG A 107 -10.49 17.35 10.98
CA ARG A 107 -10.89 15.94 10.97
C ARG A 107 -10.14 15.14 9.90
N HIS A 108 -10.06 15.66 8.67
CA HIS A 108 -9.32 15.03 7.58
C HIS A 108 -7.84 14.86 7.93
N ASN A 109 -7.19 15.92 8.42
CA ASN A 109 -5.79 15.90 8.80
C ASN A 109 -5.54 14.92 9.94
N SER A 110 -6.42 14.88 10.94
CA SER A 110 -6.35 13.91 12.04
C SER A 110 -6.49 12.48 11.54
N ALA A 111 -7.40 12.21 10.60
CA ALA A 111 -7.56 10.88 10.01
C ALA A 111 -6.33 10.47 9.19
N MET A 112 -5.73 11.40 8.44
CA MET A 112 -4.49 11.13 7.69
C MET A 112 -3.31 10.86 8.63
N ALA A 113 -3.18 11.62 9.72
CA ALA A 113 -2.15 11.37 10.73
C ALA A 113 -2.34 10.01 11.42
N MET A 114 -3.58 9.63 11.74
CA MET A 114 -3.91 8.34 12.31
C MET A 114 -3.62 7.18 11.34
N ALA A 115 -3.94 7.34 10.06
CA ALA A 115 -3.60 6.34 9.04
C ALA A 115 -2.09 6.12 8.92
N GLU A 116 -1.31 7.21 8.94
CA GLU A 116 0.15 7.11 8.93
C GLU A 116 0.67 6.42 10.20
N ALA A 117 0.11 6.73 11.37
CA ALA A 117 0.49 6.07 12.61
C ALA A 117 0.22 4.56 12.57
N HIS A 118 -0.95 4.13 12.07
CA HIS A 118 -1.26 2.71 11.85
C HIS A 118 -0.26 2.04 10.90
N LYS A 119 0.12 2.71 9.81
CA LYS A 119 1.11 2.20 8.85
C LYS A 119 2.51 2.06 9.48
N GLN A 120 2.93 3.03 10.28
CA GLN A 120 4.21 2.95 10.97
C GLN A 120 4.20 1.85 12.03
N LEU A 121 3.08 1.68 12.75
CA LEU A 121 2.91 0.61 13.73
C LEU A 121 2.89 -0.77 13.06
N SER A 122 2.25 -0.91 11.89
CA SER A 122 2.27 -2.17 11.13
C SER A 122 3.69 -2.56 10.74
N TYR A 123 4.51 -1.60 10.32
CA TYR A 123 5.92 -1.85 10.01
C TYR A 123 6.70 -2.32 11.24
N VAL A 124 6.46 -1.71 12.41
CA VAL A 124 7.09 -2.16 13.67
C VAL A 124 6.69 -3.60 14.01
N TYR A 125 5.41 -3.94 13.87
CA TYR A 125 4.93 -5.31 14.11
C TYR A 125 5.47 -6.32 13.09
N GLU A 126 5.57 -5.94 11.81
CA GLU A 126 6.21 -6.75 10.77
C GLU A 126 7.66 -7.10 11.18
N LYS A 127 8.44 -6.11 11.63
CA LYS A 127 9.82 -6.33 12.08
C LYS A 127 9.94 -7.20 13.33
N GLN A 128 8.87 -7.31 14.12
CA GLN A 128 8.79 -8.21 15.28
C GLN A 128 8.30 -9.62 14.92
N GLY A 129 7.93 -9.87 13.66
CA GLY A 129 7.29 -11.12 13.24
C GLY A 129 5.81 -11.24 13.65
N LYS A 130 5.20 -10.15 14.12
CA LYS A 130 3.80 -10.06 14.53
C LYS A 130 2.90 -9.76 13.34
N ILE A 131 2.78 -10.74 12.45
CA ILE A 131 2.18 -10.54 11.12
C ILE A 131 0.68 -10.26 11.20
N ASP A 132 -0.04 -10.91 12.13
CA ASP A 132 -1.47 -10.67 12.30
C ASP A 132 -1.75 -9.28 12.87
N GLU A 133 -0.95 -8.83 13.84
CA GLU A 133 -1.05 -7.47 14.37
C GLU A 133 -0.69 -6.43 13.29
N ALA A 134 0.37 -6.67 12.50
CA ALA A 134 0.73 -5.79 11.39
C ALA A 134 -0.41 -5.66 10.36
N ALA A 135 -1.00 -6.79 9.95
CA ALA A 135 -2.14 -6.78 9.03
C ALA A 135 -3.38 -6.11 9.65
N SER A 136 -3.60 -6.27 10.96
CA SER A 136 -4.69 -5.61 11.69
C SER A 136 -4.57 -4.09 11.64
N GLU A 137 -3.37 -3.54 11.86
CA GLU A 137 -3.14 -2.10 11.79
C GLU A 137 -3.40 -1.53 10.39
N LEU A 138 -2.99 -2.25 9.33
CA LEU A 138 -3.32 -1.84 7.96
C LEU A 138 -4.82 -1.94 7.66
N LYS A 139 -5.53 -2.94 8.22
CA LYS A 139 -7.00 -3.02 8.11
C LYS A 139 -7.70 -1.85 8.80
N ASN A 140 -7.15 -1.35 9.90
CA ASN A 140 -7.67 -0.13 10.54
C ASN A 140 -7.60 1.08 9.59
N ILE A 141 -6.58 1.18 8.74
CA ILE A 141 -6.50 2.21 7.68
C ILE A 141 -7.65 2.05 6.67
N LEU A 142 -7.95 0.81 6.25
CA LEU A 142 -9.05 0.54 5.31
C LEU A 142 -10.39 1.02 5.88
N VAL A 143 -10.64 0.75 7.16
CA VAL A 143 -11.85 1.18 7.88
C VAL A 143 -11.88 2.69 8.03
N LEU A 144 -10.79 3.30 8.50
CA LEU A 144 -10.69 4.74 8.73
C LEU A 144 -10.92 5.54 7.44
N MET A 145 -10.22 5.19 6.36
CA MET A 145 -10.34 5.91 5.08
C MET A 145 -11.70 5.66 4.39
N SER A 146 -12.32 4.49 4.60
CA SER A 146 -13.66 4.22 4.09
C SER A 146 -14.76 4.99 4.85
N THR A 147 -14.56 5.25 6.15
CA THR A 147 -15.56 5.93 6.99
C THR A 147 -15.46 7.46 6.90
N GLU A 148 -14.27 7.99 6.63
CA GLU A 148 -14.05 9.43 6.44
C GLU A 148 -14.44 9.92 5.03
N ALA A 149 -14.69 9.00 4.09
CA ALA A 149 -15.22 9.30 2.77
C ALA A 149 -16.64 9.89 2.89
N LYS A 150 -16.83 11.13 2.44
CA LYS A 150 -18.14 11.78 2.42
C LYS A 150 -18.40 12.33 1.03
N PRO A 151 -19.42 11.85 0.30
CA PRO A 151 -19.67 12.27 -1.07
C PRO A 151 -19.72 13.80 -1.17
N GLY A 152 -18.68 14.36 -1.77
CA GLY A 152 -18.51 15.77 -2.02
C GLY A 152 -19.19 16.19 -3.32
N LYS A 153 -18.93 17.43 -3.74
CA LYS A 153 -19.50 18.00 -4.97
C LYS A 153 -19.11 17.23 -6.25
N ASN A 154 -18.02 16.44 -6.19
CA ASN A 154 -17.60 15.56 -7.28
C ASN A 154 -17.36 14.14 -6.72
N PRO A 155 -18.43 13.32 -6.66
CA PRO A 155 -18.36 12.00 -6.05
C PRO A 155 -17.46 11.03 -6.85
N GLU A 156 -17.30 11.23 -8.17
CA GLU A 156 -16.41 10.39 -8.98
C GLU A 156 -14.93 10.63 -8.63
N ARG A 157 -14.51 11.90 -8.58
CA ARG A 157 -13.14 12.26 -8.19
C ARG A 157 -12.81 11.80 -6.78
N GLU A 158 -13.78 11.86 -5.87
CA GLU A 158 -13.59 11.39 -4.51
C GLU A 158 -13.44 9.88 -4.44
N ARG A 159 -14.28 9.12 -5.17
CA ARG A 159 -14.13 7.66 -5.27
C ARG A 159 -12.73 7.28 -5.78
N GLN A 160 -12.23 7.95 -6.80
CA GLN A 160 -10.88 7.73 -7.33
C GLN A 160 -9.79 8.10 -6.31
N MET A 161 -9.98 9.17 -5.52
CA MET A 161 -9.06 9.55 -4.47
C MET A 161 -9.02 8.50 -3.35
N ILE A 162 -10.19 7.99 -2.94
CA ILE A 162 -10.31 6.95 -1.91
C ILE A 162 -9.67 5.66 -2.42
N SER A 163 -10.02 5.19 -3.62
CA SER A 163 -9.45 3.97 -4.18
C SER A 163 -7.94 4.08 -4.37
N GLY A 164 -7.43 5.25 -4.78
CA GLY A 164 -5.99 5.53 -4.89
C GLY A 164 -5.23 5.42 -3.57
N LYS A 165 -5.90 5.65 -2.44
CA LYS A 165 -5.33 5.44 -1.09
C LYS A 165 -5.50 4.01 -0.58
N LEU A 166 -6.62 3.37 -0.89
CA LEU A 166 -6.95 2.04 -0.36
C LEU A 166 -6.25 0.91 -1.11
N VAL A 167 -6.08 1.00 -2.43
CA VAL A 167 -5.42 -0.05 -3.24
C VAL A 167 -4.00 -0.35 -2.73
N PRO A 168 -3.13 0.65 -2.43
CA PRO A 168 -1.82 0.39 -1.83
C PRO A 168 -1.89 -0.33 -0.48
N VAL A 169 -2.92 -0.06 0.34
CA VAL A 169 -3.08 -0.71 1.65
C VAL A 169 -3.47 -2.18 1.48
N TYR A 170 -4.39 -2.50 0.56
CA TYR A 170 -4.71 -3.89 0.20
C TYR A 170 -3.47 -4.64 -0.29
N HIS A 171 -2.69 -4.02 -1.17
CA HIS A 171 -1.44 -4.60 -1.68
C HIS A 171 -0.44 -4.85 -0.53
N GLU A 172 -0.30 -3.92 0.40
CA GLU A 172 0.64 -4.06 1.52
C GLU A 172 0.24 -5.19 2.47
N ILE A 173 -1.06 -5.35 2.77
CA ILE A 173 -1.53 -6.49 3.59
C ILE A 173 -1.25 -7.82 2.87
N ALA A 174 -1.51 -7.89 1.56
CA ALA A 174 -1.22 -9.07 0.77
C ALA A 174 0.29 -9.39 0.77
N ARG A 175 1.15 -8.37 0.59
CA ARG A 175 2.61 -8.51 0.69
C ARG A 175 3.04 -9.11 2.02
N LEU A 176 2.50 -8.60 3.14
CA LEU A 176 2.80 -9.13 4.48
C LEU A 176 2.48 -10.61 4.57
N TYR A 177 1.30 -11.02 4.10
CA TYR A 177 0.91 -12.43 4.12
C TYR A 177 1.81 -13.30 3.23
N LEU A 178 2.19 -12.83 2.04
CA LEU A 178 3.03 -13.60 1.13
C LEU A 178 4.46 -13.82 1.62
N GLN A 179 5.05 -12.80 2.23
CA GLN A 179 6.39 -12.93 2.83
C GLN A 179 6.43 -13.92 4.00
N ASN A 180 5.26 -14.36 4.47
CA ASN A 180 5.10 -15.31 5.55
C ASN A 180 4.33 -16.56 5.08
N ASP A 181 4.39 -16.88 3.78
CA ASP A 181 3.80 -18.08 3.16
C ASP A 181 2.28 -18.24 3.32
N ARG A 182 1.56 -17.15 3.65
CA ARG A 182 0.10 -17.13 3.84
C ARG A 182 -0.64 -16.73 2.57
N ILE A 183 -0.45 -17.50 1.51
CA ILE A 183 -1.01 -17.22 0.17
C ILE A 183 -2.54 -17.06 0.22
N ALA A 184 -3.26 -17.94 0.91
CA ALA A 184 -4.72 -17.88 1.01
C ALA A 184 -5.23 -16.58 1.66
N ASP A 185 -4.52 -16.04 2.66
CA ASP A 185 -4.89 -14.78 3.30
C ASP A 185 -4.61 -13.57 2.39
N ALA A 186 -3.52 -13.64 1.62
CA ALA A 186 -3.19 -12.64 0.60
C ALA A 186 -4.25 -12.61 -0.52
N GLU A 187 -4.68 -13.78 -0.99
CA GLU A 187 -5.76 -13.88 -1.98
C GLU A 187 -7.07 -13.31 -1.43
N LYS A 188 -7.41 -13.66 -0.18
CA LYS A 188 -8.63 -13.19 0.47
C LYS A 188 -8.68 -11.67 0.53
N ILE A 189 -7.64 -11.02 1.05
CA ILE A 189 -7.64 -9.56 1.21
C ILE A 189 -7.68 -8.83 -0.14
N ILE A 190 -7.02 -9.36 -1.17
CA ILE A 190 -7.10 -8.79 -2.53
C ILE A 190 -8.51 -8.94 -3.11
N ASN A 191 -9.15 -10.11 -2.96
CA ASN A 191 -10.52 -10.31 -3.44
C ASN A 191 -11.53 -9.40 -2.72
N GLU A 192 -11.39 -9.18 -1.41
CA GLU A 192 -12.21 -8.19 -0.67
C GLU A 192 -12.10 -6.79 -1.29
N GLY A 193 -10.89 -6.37 -1.67
CA GLY A 193 -10.68 -5.10 -2.36
C GLY A 193 -11.26 -5.08 -3.78
N VAL A 194 -11.12 -6.18 -4.54
CA VAL A 194 -11.73 -6.31 -5.88
C VAL A 194 -13.24 -6.13 -5.79
N GLU A 195 -13.91 -6.85 -4.88
CA GLU A 195 -15.35 -6.73 -4.66
C GLU A 195 -15.75 -5.30 -4.30
N LYS A 196 -14.99 -4.65 -3.40
CA LYS A 196 -15.24 -3.27 -2.98
C LYS A 196 -15.22 -2.27 -4.14
N PHE A 197 -14.35 -2.45 -5.14
CA PHE A 197 -14.17 -1.48 -6.23
C PHE A 197 -14.84 -1.89 -7.55
N SER A 198 -15.31 -3.13 -7.69
CA SER A 198 -15.78 -3.69 -8.97
C SER A 198 -16.85 -2.85 -9.68
N THR A 199 -17.74 -2.21 -8.92
CA THR A 199 -18.84 -1.39 -9.47
C THR A 199 -18.43 0.07 -9.65
N ASP A 200 -17.78 0.63 -8.64
CA ASP A 200 -17.61 2.06 -8.45
C ASP A 200 -16.30 2.61 -9.01
N ASP A 201 -15.26 1.76 -9.06
CA ASP A 201 -13.96 2.04 -9.66
C ASP A 201 -13.36 0.76 -10.27
N PRO A 202 -13.84 0.33 -11.44
CA PRO A 202 -13.33 -0.87 -12.12
C PRO A 202 -11.83 -0.83 -12.41
N ALA A 203 -11.23 0.37 -12.52
CA ALA A 203 -9.79 0.51 -12.70
C ALA A 203 -9.03 0.13 -11.41
N ALA A 204 -9.54 0.51 -10.23
CA ALA A 204 -8.99 0.05 -8.95
C ALA A 204 -9.14 -1.47 -8.76
N ALA A 205 -10.29 -2.04 -9.10
CA ALA A 205 -10.48 -3.49 -9.09
C ALA A 205 -9.49 -4.22 -10.03
N SER A 206 -9.27 -3.66 -11.22
CA SER A 206 -8.27 -4.19 -12.18
C SER A 206 -6.85 -4.17 -11.62
N ARG A 207 -6.45 -3.10 -10.92
CA ARG A 207 -5.12 -3.02 -10.28
C ARG A 207 -4.93 -4.10 -9.22
N LEU A 208 -5.97 -4.38 -8.43
CA LEU A 208 -5.93 -5.46 -7.43
C LEU A 208 -5.86 -6.85 -8.07
N LEU A 209 -6.59 -7.09 -9.17
CA LEU A 209 -6.49 -8.34 -9.93
C LEU A 209 -5.09 -8.53 -10.56
N LEU A 210 -4.43 -7.45 -10.99
CA LEU A 210 -3.05 -7.52 -11.46
C LEU A 210 -2.11 -8.02 -10.34
N HIS A 211 -2.25 -7.46 -9.13
CA HIS A 211 -1.49 -7.94 -7.99
C HIS A 211 -1.78 -9.40 -7.69
N LEU A 212 -3.04 -9.83 -7.69
CA LEU A 212 -3.38 -11.25 -7.52
C LEU A 212 -2.71 -12.15 -8.57
N GLY A 213 -2.66 -11.71 -9.82
CA GLY A 213 -1.92 -12.42 -10.86
C GLY A 213 -0.41 -12.48 -10.58
N GLU A 214 0.19 -11.39 -10.09
CA GLU A 214 1.60 -11.36 -9.67
C GLU A 214 1.89 -12.29 -8.50
N ILE A 215 0.97 -12.35 -7.52
CA ILE A 215 1.03 -13.29 -6.40
C ILE A 215 1.14 -14.72 -6.90
N TYR A 216 0.20 -15.14 -7.75
CA TYR A 216 0.19 -16.49 -8.29
C TYR A 216 1.41 -16.79 -9.16
N LYS A 217 1.84 -15.82 -9.98
CA LYS A 217 3.05 -15.94 -10.79
C LYS A 217 4.29 -16.15 -9.93
N ASN A 218 4.43 -15.40 -8.84
CA ASN A 218 5.57 -15.49 -7.92
C ASN A 218 5.55 -16.80 -7.12
N SER A 219 4.35 -17.35 -6.86
CA SER A 219 4.16 -18.68 -6.25
C SER A 219 4.20 -19.85 -7.25
N ASN A 220 4.58 -19.59 -8.51
CA ASN A 220 4.63 -20.55 -9.62
C ASN A 220 3.29 -21.23 -9.98
N ASP A 221 2.16 -20.67 -9.54
CA ASP A 221 0.80 -21.08 -9.94
C ASP A 221 0.39 -20.30 -11.21
N LEU A 222 1.06 -20.63 -12.32
CA LEU A 222 0.92 -19.89 -13.59
C LEU A 222 -0.49 -19.94 -14.18
N ASP A 223 -1.25 -21.00 -13.89
CA ASP A 223 -2.63 -21.14 -14.36
C ASP A 223 -3.54 -20.10 -13.69
N LYS A 224 -3.46 -19.94 -12.37
CA LYS A 224 -4.24 -18.91 -11.68
C LYS A 224 -3.73 -17.50 -11.99
N ALA A 225 -2.43 -17.32 -12.23
CA ALA A 225 -1.91 -16.05 -12.72
C ALA A 225 -2.55 -15.67 -14.06
N ALA A 226 -2.59 -16.60 -15.01
CA ALA A 226 -3.20 -16.40 -16.32
C ALA A 226 -4.71 -16.10 -16.23
N VAL A 227 -5.43 -16.77 -15.33
CA VAL A 227 -6.86 -16.47 -15.08
C VAL A 227 -7.03 -15.01 -14.63
N ASN A 228 -6.21 -14.53 -13.70
CA ASN A 228 -6.33 -13.15 -13.21
C ASN A 228 -5.96 -12.12 -14.27
N TYR A 229 -4.90 -12.35 -15.04
CA TYR A 229 -4.54 -11.46 -16.14
C TYR A 229 -5.62 -11.41 -17.24
N LYS A 230 -6.27 -12.54 -17.56
CA LYS A 230 -7.44 -12.56 -18.47
C LYS A 230 -8.60 -11.73 -17.92
N ARG A 231 -8.93 -11.87 -16.63
CA ARG A 231 -9.97 -11.04 -15.99
C ARG A 231 -9.67 -9.54 -16.08
N VAL A 232 -8.40 -9.14 -15.92
CA VAL A 232 -7.98 -7.73 -16.10
C VAL A 232 -8.20 -7.26 -17.54
N ILE A 233 -7.81 -8.07 -18.52
CA ILE A 233 -8.00 -7.75 -19.95
C ILE A 233 -9.49 -7.59 -20.26
N GLU A 234 -10.32 -8.56 -19.86
CA GLU A 234 -11.77 -8.53 -20.10
C GLU A 234 -12.44 -7.32 -19.43
N MET A 235 -12.05 -6.99 -18.19
CA MET A 235 -12.60 -5.86 -17.45
C MET A 235 -12.27 -4.53 -18.15
N ASN A 236 -11.02 -4.34 -18.58
CA ASN A 236 -10.59 -3.11 -19.24
C ASN A 236 -11.12 -3.02 -20.68
N GLN A 237 -11.23 -4.13 -21.41
CA GLN A 237 -11.83 -4.14 -22.75
C GLN A 237 -13.27 -3.65 -22.70
N LYS A 238 -14.08 -4.14 -21.76
CA LYS A 238 -15.47 -3.67 -21.54
C LYS A 238 -15.56 -2.17 -21.24
N VAL A 239 -14.53 -1.58 -20.62
CA VAL A 239 -14.49 -0.13 -20.36
C VAL A 239 -14.13 0.63 -21.64
N LEU A 240 -13.17 0.12 -22.43
CA LEU A 240 -12.75 0.73 -23.69
C LEU A 240 -13.82 0.66 -24.79
N ASP A 241 -14.63 -0.40 -24.80
CA ASP A 241 -15.72 -0.63 -25.77
C ASP A 241 -16.97 0.21 -25.49
N LYS A 242 -17.09 0.81 -24.29
CA LYS A 242 -18.20 1.70 -23.92
C LYS A 242 -18.06 3.14 -24.43
N LYS A 243 -17.12 3.39 -25.35
CA LYS A 243 -16.93 4.67 -26.03
C LYS A 243 -18.08 4.95 -27.01
#